data_AF-A0A3D1SE86-F1
#
_entry.id   AF-A0A3D1SE86-F1
#
_cell.length_a   1.000
_cell.length_b   1.000
_cell.length_c   1.000
_cell.angle_alpha   90.00
_cell.angle_beta   90.00
_cell.angle_gamma   90.00
#
_symmetry.space_group_name_H-M   'P 1'
#
loop_
_entity.id
_entity.type
_entity.pdbx_description
1 polymer ?
#
loop_
_entity_poly.entity_id
_entity_poly.type
_entity_poly.pdbx_seq_one_letter_code
_entity_poly.pdbx_strand_id
1 'polypeptide(L)'
;MISSLGQGFAPTIDLPDFNVISPREYNEADWQYEKICEQIKEFQDSLDSDHEVALQLTNFGQSIILNVTDIAYQNPCLIYYYGYANGKYCQLIQHISQINFLLMSVPKPDPAKPARRVVIGFGNREEE
;
A
#
# COMPACT_ATOMS: atom_id res chain seq x y z
N MET A 1 69.14 18.12 25.54
CA MET A 1 68.85 17.95 24.10
C MET A 1 67.75 16.92 23.96
N ILE A 2 66.73 17.25 23.15
CA ILE A 2 65.70 16.41 22.50
C ILE A 2 64.77 15.59 23.42
N SER A 3 63.44 15.53 23.27
CA SER A 3 62.54 16.02 22.21
C SER A 3 61.10 15.97 22.72
N SER A 4 60.38 17.07 22.54
CA SER A 4 58.93 17.19 22.72
C SER A 4 58.22 16.53 21.54
N LEU A 5 57.36 15.54 21.78
CA LEU A 5 56.42 15.03 20.78
C LEU A 5 55.06 15.68 21.04
N GLY A 6 54.64 16.50 20.08
CA GLY A 6 53.36 17.20 20.11
C GLY A 6 52.19 16.24 20.07
N GLN A 7 51.27 16.40 21.02
CA GLN A 7 49.92 15.85 20.95
C GLN A 7 49.19 16.57 19.81
N GLY A 8 48.92 15.86 18.72
CA GLY A 8 48.08 16.35 17.64
C GLY A 8 46.64 16.43 18.10
N PHE A 9 46.10 17.63 18.28
CA PHE A 9 44.66 17.86 18.32
C PHE A 9 44.14 17.66 16.89
N ALA A 10 43.50 16.52 16.62
CA ALA A 10 42.61 16.43 15.48
C ALA A 10 41.36 17.26 15.81
N PRO A 11 40.95 18.24 14.98
CA PRO A 11 39.69 18.93 15.21
C PRO A 11 38.56 17.93 15.01
N THR A 12 37.77 17.67 16.05
CA THR A 12 36.46 17.03 15.90
C THR A 12 35.59 18.00 15.13
N ILE A 13 35.36 17.71 13.85
CA ILE A 13 34.37 18.42 13.05
C ILE A 13 33.01 17.94 13.53
N ASP A 14 32.31 18.78 14.28
CA ASP A 14 30.91 18.58 14.64
C ASP A 14 30.10 18.83 13.37
N LEU A 15 29.82 17.77 12.61
CA LEU A 15 29.03 17.86 11.39
C LEU A 15 27.60 18.16 11.81
N PRO A 16 26.95 19.20 11.22
CA PRO A 16 25.54 19.44 11.51
C PRO A 16 24.74 18.19 11.14
N ASP A 17 23.76 17.84 11.97
CA ASP A 17 22.75 16.83 11.66
C ASP A 17 21.97 17.28 10.42
N PHE A 18 22.50 16.95 9.25
CA PHE A 18 21.73 17.01 8.03
C PHE A 18 20.65 15.96 8.18
N ASN A 19 19.39 16.39 8.29
CA ASN A 19 18.25 15.51 8.16
C ASN A 19 18.33 14.91 6.75
N VAL A 20 18.98 13.75 6.63
CA VAL A 20 19.16 13.05 5.37
C VAL A 20 17.77 12.59 4.98
N ILE A 21 17.13 13.32 4.07
CA ILE A 21 15.94 12.82 3.37
C ILE A 21 16.45 11.60 2.60
N SER A 22 16.26 10.41 3.16
CA SER A 22 16.56 9.17 2.46
C SER A 22 15.73 9.17 1.17
N PRO A 23 16.34 8.95 -0.01
CA PRO A 23 15.57 8.81 -1.24
C PRO A 23 14.48 7.76 -1.03
N ARG A 24 13.24 8.07 -1.41
CA ARG A 24 12.15 7.08 -1.37
C ARG A 24 12.52 5.92 -2.29
N GLU A 25 12.50 4.71 -1.77
CA GLU A 25 12.77 3.49 -2.53
C GLU A 25 11.51 3.12 -3.34
N TYR A 26 11.38 3.65 -4.55
CA TYR A 26 10.19 3.44 -5.42
C TYR A 26 9.93 1.98 -5.85
N ASN A 27 10.82 1.06 -5.47
CA ASN A 27 10.65 -0.38 -5.67
C ASN A 27 9.97 -1.08 -4.49
N GLU A 28 9.66 -0.35 -3.41
CA GLU A 28 8.97 -0.87 -2.25
C GLU A 28 7.45 -0.87 -2.41
N ALA A 29 6.81 -1.81 -1.70
CA ALA A 29 5.38 -2.02 -1.74
C ALA A 29 4.56 -0.79 -1.35
N ASP A 30 5.10 0.13 -0.55
CA ASP A 30 4.46 1.40 -0.17
C ASP A 30 4.10 2.25 -1.39
N TRP A 31 5.01 2.36 -2.37
CA TRP A 31 4.81 3.15 -3.57
C TRP A 31 3.77 2.51 -4.48
N GLN A 32 3.86 1.20 -4.70
CA GLN A 32 2.83 0.49 -5.47
C GLN A 32 1.46 0.54 -4.78
N TYR A 33 1.41 0.41 -3.46
CA TYR A 33 0.20 0.57 -2.65
C TYR A 33 -0.45 1.93 -2.85
N GLU A 34 0.33 3.00 -2.79
CA GLU A 34 -0.15 4.37 -3.03
C GLU A 34 -0.83 4.48 -4.39
N LYS A 35 -0.18 4.00 -5.45
CA LYS A 35 -0.71 4.09 -6.82
C LYS A 35 -1.94 3.22 -7.04
N ILE A 36 -2.02 2.06 -6.41
CA ILE A 36 -3.21 1.22 -6.45
C ILE A 36 -4.38 1.90 -5.73
N CYS A 37 -4.13 2.49 -4.57
CA CYS A 37 -5.15 3.22 -3.83
C CYS A 37 -5.68 4.43 -4.60
N GLU A 38 -4.79 5.20 -5.25
CA GLU A 38 -5.19 6.30 -6.14
C GLU A 38 -6.13 5.81 -7.24
N GLN A 39 -5.78 4.74 -7.96
CA GLN A 39 -6.60 4.19 -9.04
C GLN A 39 -7.95 3.62 -8.54
N ILE A 40 -7.95 2.97 -7.37
CA ILE A 40 -9.20 2.48 -6.75
C ILE A 40 -10.10 3.64 -6.35
N LYS A 41 -9.52 4.72 -5.82
CA LYS A 41 -10.26 5.92 -5.45
C LYS A 41 -10.89 6.57 -6.67
N GLU A 42 -10.10 6.81 -7.72
CA GLU A 42 -10.59 7.39 -8.97
C GLU A 42 -11.73 6.56 -9.58
N PHE A 43 -11.57 5.23 -9.60
CA PHE A 43 -12.63 4.34 -10.08
C PHE A 43 -13.88 4.42 -9.19
N GLN A 44 -13.71 4.38 -7.87
CA GLN A 44 -14.81 4.48 -6.91
C GLN A 44 -15.59 5.80 -7.03
N ASP A 45 -14.88 6.92 -7.19
CA ASP A 45 -15.47 8.25 -7.31
C ASP A 45 -16.31 8.40 -8.60
N SER A 46 -16.07 7.53 -9.60
CA SER A 46 -16.88 7.44 -10.82
C SER A 46 -18.17 6.63 -10.67
N LEU A 47 -18.36 5.91 -9.56
CA LEU A 47 -19.52 5.04 -9.34
C LEU A 47 -20.69 5.78 -8.70
N ASP A 48 -21.90 5.36 -9.07
CA ASP A 48 -23.14 5.78 -8.39
C ASP A 48 -23.27 5.17 -6.98
N SER A 49 -24.39 5.46 -6.32
CA SER A 49 -24.70 4.99 -4.97
C SER A 49 -25.17 3.53 -4.88
N ASP A 50 -25.38 2.87 -6.02
CA ASP A 50 -25.88 1.50 -6.11
C ASP A 50 -24.78 0.47 -6.43
N HIS A 51 -23.59 0.96 -6.79
CA HIS A 51 -22.45 0.11 -7.14
C HIS A 51 -21.28 0.24 -6.17
N GLU A 52 -20.58 -0.87 -5.98
CA GLU A 52 -19.36 -1.01 -5.18
C GLU A 52 -18.18 -1.44 -6.08
N VAL A 53 -16.96 -1.21 -5.61
CA VAL A 53 -15.75 -1.68 -6.29
C VAL A 53 -15.51 -3.15 -5.96
N ALA A 54 -15.19 -3.96 -6.97
CA ALA A 54 -14.66 -5.30 -6.80
C ALA A 54 -13.41 -5.51 -7.66
N LEU A 55 -12.52 -6.39 -7.20
CA LEU A 55 -11.35 -6.82 -7.95
C LEU A 55 -11.65 -8.15 -8.64
N GLN A 56 -11.51 -8.21 -9.96
CA GLN A 56 -11.48 -9.48 -10.68
C GLN A 56 -10.03 -9.91 -10.86
N LEU A 57 -9.67 -11.02 -10.20
CA LEU A 57 -8.38 -11.66 -10.38
C LEU A 57 -8.48 -12.59 -11.60
N THR A 58 -7.55 -12.43 -12.54
CA THR A 58 -7.54 -13.20 -13.81
C THR A 58 -6.53 -14.34 -13.83
N ASN A 59 -5.82 -14.55 -12.73
CA ASN A 59 -4.80 -15.60 -12.63
C ASN A 59 -5.47 -16.95 -12.36
N PHE A 60 -4.92 -18.02 -12.95
CA PHE A 60 -5.32 -19.45 -12.77
C PHE A 60 -6.47 -20.00 -13.63
N GLY A 61 -6.87 -19.33 -14.71
CA GLY A 61 -7.94 -19.86 -15.58
C GLY A 61 -9.33 -19.90 -14.91
N GLN A 62 -9.43 -19.32 -13.73
CA GLN A 62 -10.65 -19.07 -12.99
C GLN A 62 -10.69 -17.58 -12.66
N SER A 63 -11.85 -16.96 -12.78
CA SER A 63 -12.04 -15.57 -12.34
C SER A 63 -12.55 -15.57 -10.90
N ILE A 64 -11.77 -15.00 -9.99
CA ILE A 64 -12.21 -14.75 -8.62
C ILE A 64 -12.60 -13.28 -8.53
N ILE A 65 -13.82 -13.02 -8.05
CA ILE A 65 -14.29 -11.67 -7.74
C ILE A 65 -14.12 -11.47 -6.22
N LEU A 66 -13.33 -10.47 -5.86
CA LEU A 66 -13.13 -10.03 -4.48
C LEU A 66 -13.82 -8.68 -4.28
N ASN A 67 -14.86 -8.65 -3.47
CA ASN A 67 -15.45 -7.41 -2.96
C ASN A 67 -14.51 -6.85 -1.90
N VAL A 68 -13.56 -6.02 -2.34
CA VAL A 68 -12.51 -5.46 -1.50
C VAL A 68 -13.08 -4.43 -0.51
N THR A 69 -12.59 -4.48 0.71
CA THR A 69 -13.02 -3.62 1.82
C THR A 69 -11.87 -2.80 2.39
N ASP A 70 -10.67 -3.37 2.39
CA ASP A 70 -9.45 -2.73 2.90
C ASP A 70 -8.23 -3.28 2.15
N ILE A 71 -7.15 -2.48 2.13
CA ILE A 71 -5.88 -2.82 1.48
C ILE A 71 -4.74 -2.40 2.41
N ALA A 72 -3.75 -3.27 2.56
CA ALA A 72 -2.52 -2.98 3.28
C ALA A 72 -1.29 -3.41 2.47
N TYR A 73 -0.10 -3.00 2.92
CA TYR A 73 1.16 -3.38 2.30
C TYR A 73 2.20 -3.74 3.38
N GLN A 74 3.25 -4.46 2.96
CA GLN A 74 4.44 -4.71 3.75
C GLN A 74 5.66 -4.63 2.85
N ASN A 75 6.58 -3.70 3.17
CA ASN A 75 7.83 -3.56 2.45
C ASN A 75 8.72 -4.81 2.66
N PRO A 76 9.49 -5.22 1.63
CA PRO A 76 9.65 -4.52 0.36
C PRO A 76 8.61 -4.83 -0.72
N CYS A 77 7.77 -5.87 -0.59
CA CYS A 77 7.13 -6.42 -1.80
C CYS A 77 5.74 -7.05 -1.67
N LEU A 78 5.05 -6.95 -0.53
CA LEU A 78 3.74 -7.57 -0.35
C LEU A 78 2.60 -6.56 -0.31
N ILE A 79 1.47 -6.91 -0.93
CA ILE A 79 0.18 -6.23 -0.82
C ILE A 79 -0.88 -7.22 -0.35
N TYR A 80 -1.72 -6.77 0.56
CA TYR A 80 -2.83 -7.52 1.14
C TYR A 80 -4.15 -6.89 0.72
N TYR A 81 -5.07 -7.69 0.19
CA TYR A 81 -6.45 -7.28 -0.09
C TYR A 81 -7.39 -8.04 0.82
N TYR A 82 -8.20 -7.32 1.60
CA TYR A 82 -9.17 -7.89 2.52
C TYR A 82 -10.57 -7.67 1.96
N GLY A 83 -11.42 -8.70 2.02
CA GLY A 83 -12.77 -8.57 1.52
C GLY A 83 -13.56 -9.85 1.57
N TYR A 84 -14.53 -9.94 0.67
CA TYR A 84 -15.40 -11.10 0.57
C TYR A 84 -15.36 -11.66 -0.84
N ALA A 85 -15.20 -12.97 -0.96
CA ALA A 85 -15.38 -13.72 -2.19
C ALA A 85 -16.48 -14.77 -1.95
N ASN A 86 -17.52 -14.76 -2.79
CA ASN A 86 -18.69 -15.65 -2.65
C ASN A 86 -19.29 -15.63 -1.23
N GLY A 87 -19.38 -14.43 -0.62
CA GLY A 87 -19.92 -14.23 0.73
C GLY A 87 -19.02 -14.69 1.88
N LYS A 88 -17.83 -15.24 1.61
CA LYS A 88 -16.86 -15.64 2.63
C LYS A 88 -15.78 -14.58 2.76
N TYR A 89 -15.48 -14.19 3.99
CA TYR A 89 -14.35 -13.32 4.28
C TYR A 89 -13.05 -14.00 3.86
N CYS A 90 -12.22 -13.30 3.11
CA CYS A 90 -10.94 -13.80 2.63
C CYS A 90 -9.90 -12.69 2.56
N GLN A 91 -8.64 -13.13 2.52
CA GLN A 91 -7.48 -12.29 2.32
C GLN A 91 -6.72 -12.81 1.10
N LEU A 92 -6.43 -11.92 0.16
CA LEU A 92 -5.48 -12.19 -0.92
C LEU A 92 -4.14 -11.57 -0.55
N ILE A 93 -3.07 -12.35 -0.71
CA ILE A 93 -1.68 -11.90 -0.51
C ILE A 93 -1.00 -11.96 -1.88
N GLN A 94 -0.45 -10.84 -2.34
CA GLN A 94 0.25 -10.76 -3.62
C GLN A 94 1.63 -10.13 -3.47
N HIS A 95 2.57 -10.65 -4.25
CA HIS A 95 3.83 -9.95 -4.51
C HIS A 95 3.59 -8.82 -5.52
N ILE A 96 4.26 -7.66 -5.37
CA ILE A 96 4.08 -6.48 -6.24
C ILE A 96 4.27 -6.78 -7.73
N SER A 97 5.16 -7.72 -8.08
CA SER A 97 5.42 -8.11 -9.48
C SER A 97 4.32 -8.97 -10.11
N GLN A 98 3.33 -9.43 -9.33
CA GLN A 98 2.25 -10.32 -9.78
C GLN A 98 0.89 -9.61 -9.85
N ILE A 99 0.88 -8.30 -9.68
CA ILE A 99 -0.35 -7.51 -9.66
C ILE A 99 -0.96 -7.46 -11.06
N ASN A 100 -2.13 -8.08 -11.19
CA ASN A 100 -2.93 -8.09 -12.40
C ASN A 100 -4.38 -8.35 -11.99
N PHE A 101 -5.16 -7.28 -11.91
CA PHE A 101 -6.59 -7.36 -11.61
C PHE A 101 -7.36 -6.33 -12.43
N LEU A 102 -8.62 -6.61 -12.65
CA LEU A 102 -9.56 -5.65 -13.21
C LEU A 102 -10.35 -5.01 -12.08
N LEU A 103 -10.47 -3.67 -12.11
CA LEU A 103 -11.47 -2.97 -11.30
C LEU A 103 -12.83 -3.14 -11.98
N MET A 104 -13.81 -3.61 -11.22
CA MET A 104 -15.17 -3.79 -11.69
C MET A 104 -16.15 -3.06 -10.80
N SER A 105 -17.21 -2.57 -11.42
CA SER A 105 -18.41 -2.09 -10.76
C SER A 105 -19.34 -3.28 -10.52
N VAL A 106 -19.74 -3.53 -9.28
CA VAL A 106 -20.70 -4.58 -8.92
C VAL A 106 -21.86 -3.99 -8.13
N PRO A 107 -23.11 -4.46 -8.31
CA PRO A 107 -24.23 -4.00 -7.51
C PRO A 107 -23.97 -4.23 -6.02
N LYS A 108 -24.40 -3.29 -5.16
CA LYS A 108 -24.38 -3.51 -3.72
C LYS A 108 -25.22 -4.74 -3.36
N PRO A 109 -24.76 -5.61 -2.44
CA PRO A 109 -25.50 -6.82 -2.09
C PRO A 109 -26.78 -6.55 -1.31
N ASP A 110 -26.85 -5.42 -0.62
CA ASP A 110 -28.03 -5.00 0.16
C ASP A 110 -28.49 -3.61 -0.33
N PRO A 111 -29.58 -3.53 -1.10
CA PRO A 111 -30.05 -2.26 -1.64
C PRO A 111 -30.42 -1.21 -0.60
N ALA A 112 -30.76 -1.62 0.63
CA ALA A 112 -31.16 -0.74 1.71
C ALA A 112 -29.97 -0.08 2.42
N LYS A 113 -28.74 -0.54 2.17
CA LYS A 113 -27.52 0.01 2.77
C LYS A 113 -26.79 0.94 1.79
N PRO A 114 -26.02 1.92 2.30
CA PRO A 114 -25.12 2.68 1.45
C PRO A 114 -24.07 1.75 0.81
N ALA A 115 -23.66 2.05 -0.42
CA ALA A 115 -22.58 1.33 -1.08
C ALA A 115 -21.29 1.42 -0.25
N ARG A 116 -20.65 0.27 -0.02
CA ARG A 116 -19.35 0.22 0.64
C ARG A 116 -18.28 0.81 -0.24
N ARG A 117 -17.42 1.59 0.38
CA ARG A 117 -16.24 2.20 -0.21
C ARG A 117 -14.99 1.56 0.41
N VAL A 118 -13.98 1.31 -0.40
CA VAL A 118 -12.68 0.82 0.06
C VAL A 118 -12.06 1.91 0.92
N VAL A 119 -11.70 1.58 2.16
CA VAL A 119 -10.99 2.52 3.03
C VAL A 119 -9.55 2.62 2.55
N ILE A 120 -9.13 3.82 2.19
CA ILE A 120 -7.74 4.10 1.82
C ILE A 120 -7.09 4.79 3.01
N GLY A 121 -6.32 4.03 3.77
CA GLY A 121 -5.52 4.55 4.87
C GLY A 121 -4.07 4.65 4.44
N PHE A 122 -3.60 5.86 4.13
CA PHE A 122 -2.16 6.13 4.06
C PHE A 122 -1.60 6.04 5.48
N GLY A 123 -1.28 4.82 5.91
CA GLY A 123 -0.86 4.55 7.27
C GLY A 123 0.53 5.08 7.54
N ASN A 124 0.63 6.17 8.30
CA ASN A 124 1.54 6.16 9.44
C ASN A 124 0.90 5.23 10.48
N ARG A 125 1.17 3.93 10.38
CA ARG A 125 0.96 2.98 11.49
C ARG A 125 2.33 2.66 12.05
N GLU A 126 2.98 3.68 12.60
CA GLU A 126 4.06 3.50 13.56
C GLU A 126 3.44 3.59 14.96
N GLU A 127 3.78 2.61 15.80
CA GLU A 127 3.54 2.52 17.26
C GLU A 127 2.15 2.07 17.76
N GLU A 128 2.02 0.75 17.98
CA GLU A 128 1.46 0.18 19.22
C GLU A 128 2.38 -0.94 19.74
#